data_AF-F3KGG9-F1
#
_entry.id   AF-F3KGG9-F1
#
_cell.length_a   1.000
_cell.length_b   1.000
_cell.length_c   1.000
_cell.angle_alpha   90.00
_cell.angle_beta   90.00
_cell.angle_gamma   90.00
#
_symmetry.space_group_name_H-M   'P 1'
#
loop_
_entity.id
_entity.type
_entity.pdbx_description
1 polymer ?
#
loop_
_entity_poly.entity_id
_entity_poly.type
_entity_poly.pdbx_seq_one_letter_code
_entity_poly.pdbx_strand_id
1 'polypeptide(L)' 'MSGVVYAVLGYCWLLNRLSPQPVYAFPPALMGLMVAWLLIGFSDFLTWFGFPPMANVAHLGGLLVGLAAAWIMSVIRYR' A
#
# COMPACT_ATOMS: atom_id res chain seq x y z
N MET A 1 -3.59 -10.41 8.47
CA MET A 1 -2.21 -10.14 7.99
C MET A 1 -2.16 -9.22 6.77
N SER A 2 -3.07 -9.31 5.79
CA SER A 2 -2.98 -8.52 4.55
C SER A 2 -2.98 -6.99 4.73
N GLY A 3 -3.63 -6.44 5.75
CA GLY A 3 -3.50 -5.00 6.08
C GLY A 3 -2.06 -4.58 6.42
N VAL A 4 -1.32 -5.43 7.14
CA VAL A 4 0.11 -5.20 7.43
C VAL A 4 0.94 -5.23 6.16
N VAL A 5 0.61 -6.12 5.21
CA VAL A 5 1.27 -6.17 3.89
C VAL A 5 1.07 -4.84 3.14
N TYR A 6 -0.15 -4.29 3.14
CA TYR A 6 -0.41 -2.97 2.55
C TYR A 6 0.40 -1.86 3.22
N ALA A 7 0.57 -1.91 4.55
CA ALA A 7 1.39 -0.96 5.28
C ALA A 7 2.88 -1.05 4.90
N VAL A 8 3.45 -2.26 4.90
CA VAL A 8 4.88 -2.46 4.58
C VAL A 8 5.18 -2.05 3.14
N LEU A 9 4.36 -2.48 2.19
CA LEU A 9 4.58 -2.18 0.78
C LEU A 9 4.33 -0.69 0.47
N GLY A 10 3.32 -0.08 1.09
CA GLY A 10 3.09 1.37 1.04
C GLY A 10 4.26 2.18 1.58
N TYR A 11 4.78 1.77 2.74
CA TYR A 11 5.96 2.38 3.34
C TYR A 11 7.19 2.28 2.42
N CYS A 12 7.52 1.07 1.96
CA CYS A 12 8.69 0.84 1.10
C CYS A 12 8.58 1.62 -0.21
N TRP A 13 7.39 1.64 -0.84
CA TRP A 13 7.17 2.36 -2.08
C TRP A 13 7.39 3.87 -1.92
N LEU A 14 6.74 4.50 -0.94
CA LEU A 14 6.82 5.95 -0.80
C LEU A 14 8.20 6.37 -0.30
N LEU A 15 8.77 5.67 0.69
CA LEU A 15 10.09 6.01 1.19
C LEU A 15 11.14 5.90 0.07
N ASN A 16 11.06 4.87 -0.78
CA ASN A 16 11.96 4.73 -1.92
C ASN A 16 11.87 5.92 -2.89
N ARG A 17 10.68 6.48 -3.08
CA ARG A 17 10.42 7.62 -3.98
C ARG A 17 10.86 8.96 -3.39
N LEU A 18 10.78 9.11 -2.07
CA LEU A 18 11.18 10.31 -1.35
C LEU A 18 12.67 10.33 -0.97
N SER A 19 13.35 9.19 -1.02
CA SER A 19 14.77 9.10 -0.70
C SER A 19 15.63 9.69 -1.83
N PRO A 20 16.72 10.43 -1.54
CA PRO A 20 17.63 10.98 -2.55
C PRO A 20 18.25 9.91 -3.46
N GLN A 21 18.39 8.70 -2.93
CA GLN A 21 18.79 7.51 -3.67
C GLN A 21 17.79 6.39 -3.36
N PRO A 22 17.45 5.53 -4.33
CA PRO A 22 16.54 4.41 -4.08
C PRO A 22 17.07 3.48 -2.99
N VAL A 23 16.33 3.37 -1.88
CA VAL A 23 16.66 2.47 -0.75
C VAL A 23 16.22 1.04 -1.04
N TYR A 24 15.19 0.87 -1.86
CA TYR A 24 14.59 -0.42 -2.19
C TYR A 24 14.47 -0.58 -3.71
N ALA A 25 14.71 -1.78 -4.22
CA ALA A 25 14.37 -2.13 -5.60
C ALA A 25 12.85 -2.41 -5.72
N PHE A 26 12.02 -1.46 -5.31
CA PHE A 26 10.57 -1.65 -5.27
C PHE A 26 9.97 -1.57 -6.68
N PRO A 27 9.34 -2.64 -7.19
CA PRO A 27 8.73 -2.63 -8.52
C PRO A 27 7.49 -1.72 -8.52
N PRO A 28 7.43 -0.63 -9.32
CA PRO A 28 6.28 0.29 -9.33
C PRO A 28 4.97 -0.40 -9.67
N ALA A 29 5.02 -1.45 -10.49
CA ALA A 29 3.87 -2.28 -10.86
C ALA A 29 3.19 -2.93 -9.64
N LEU A 30 3.94 -3.22 -8.57
CA LEU A 30 3.37 -3.83 -7.36
C LEU A 30 2.41 -2.86 -6.65
N MET A 31 2.77 -1.57 -6.57
CA MET A 31 1.88 -0.54 -6.01
C MET A 31 0.63 -0.38 -6.89
N GLY A 32 0.79 -0.35 -8.22
CA GLY A 32 -0.34 -0.30 -9.14
C GLY A 32 -1.29 -1.47 -8.96
N LEU A 33 -0.76 -2.70 -8.85
CA LEU A 33 -1.53 -3.90 -8.57
C LEU A 33 -2.28 -3.81 -7.24
N MET A 34 -1.60 -3.37 -6.17
CA MET A 34 -2.23 -3.22 -4.85
C MET A 34 -3.40 -2.24 -4.88
N VAL A 35 -3.24 -1.08 -5.51
CA VAL A 35 -4.33 -0.09 -5.61
C VAL A 35 -5.47 -0.62 -6.47
N ALA A 36 -5.18 -1.24 -7.61
CA ALA A 36 -6.20 -1.86 -8.46
C ALA A 36 -6.96 -2.96 -7.70
N TRP A 37 -6.26 -3.83 -6.97
CA TRP A 37 -6.86 -4.88 -6.16
C TRP A 37 -7.71 -4.32 -5.02
N LEU A 38 -7.27 -3.22 -4.40
CA LEU A 38 -8.03 -2.54 -3.37
C LEU A 38 -9.35 -1.98 -3.93
N LEU A 39 -9.32 -1.36 -5.11
CA LEU A 39 -10.52 -0.84 -5.79
C LEU A 39 -11.48 -1.96 -6.18
N ILE A 40 -10.97 -3.06 -6.74
CA ILE A 40 -11.77 -4.25 -7.02
C ILE A 40 -12.37 -4.81 -5.73
N GLY A 41 -11.59 -4.85 -4.65
CA GLY A 41 -12.06 -5.33 -3.35
C GLY A 41 -13.20 -4.48 -2.79
N PHE A 42 -13.10 -3.15 -2.88
CA PHE A 42 -14.17 -2.22 -2.47
C PHE A 42 -15.40 -2.26 -3.36
N SER A 43 -15.27 -2.80 -4.58
CA SER A 43 -16.42 -3.06 -5.44
C SER A 43 -17.08 -4.38 -5.08
N ASP A 44 -18.38 -4.50 -5.33
CA ASP A 44 -19.11 -5.77 -5.24
C ASP A 44 -18.77 -6.73 -6.39
N PHE A 45 -17.79 -6.40 -7.24
CA PHE A 45 -17.43 -7.21 -8.40
C PHE A 45 -17.10 -8.66 -8.01
N LEU A 46 -16.35 -8.87 -6.93
CA LEU A 46 -15.96 -10.22 -6.49
C LEU A 46 -17.15 -10.99 -5.89
N THR A 47 -18.12 -10.30 -5.28
CA THR A 47 -19.31 -10.97 -4.72
C THR A 47 -20.22 -11.50 -5.82
N TRP A 48 -20.22 -10.89 -7.01
CA TRP A 48 -20.92 -11.41 -8.20
C TRP A 48 -20.40 -12.78 -8.65
N PHE A 49 -19.14 -13.09 -8.37
CA PHE A 49 -18.53 -14.41 -8.64
C PHE A 49 -18.59 -15.37 -7.44
N GLY A 50 -19.32 -15.02 -6.38
CA GLY A 50 -19.49 -15.86 -5.19
C GLY A 50 -18.34 -15.82 -4.18
N PHE A 51 -17.41 -14.86 -4.30
CA PHE A 51 -16.37 -14.67 -3.29
C PHE A 51 -16.93 -13.94 -2.05
N PRO A 52 -16.41 -14.25 -0.84
CA PRO A 52 -16.78 -13.52 0.37
C PRO A 52 -16.30 -12.06 0.31
N PRO A 53 -16.99 -11.13 1.00
CA PRO A 53 -16.57 -9.73 1.08
C PRO A 53 -15.15 -9.59 1.63
N MET A 54 -14.35 -8.74 0.97
CA MET A 54 -12.96 -8.48 1.38
C MET A 54 -12.90 -7.50 2.55
N ALA A 55 -11.90 -7.66 3.42
CA ALA A 55 -11.63 -6.76 4.54
C ALA A 55 -10.90 -5.46 4.10
N ASN A 56 -11.44 -4.74 3.11
CA ASN A 56 -10.72 -3.66 2.42
C ASN A 56 -10.42 -2.46 3.31
N VAL A 57 -11.22 -2.21 4.34
CA VAL A 57 -10.95 -1.15 5.32
C VAL A 57 -9.62 -1.41 6.03
N ALA A 58 -9.28 -2.66 6.32
CA ALA A 58 -8.00 -3.01 6.92
C ALA A 58 -6.83 -2.83 5.93
N HIS A 59 -7.05 -3.09 4.63
CA HIS A 59 -6.04 -2.86 3.59
C HIS A 59 -5.80 -1.37 3.37
N LEU A 60 -6.86 -0.57 3.25
CA LEU A 60 -6.79 0.88 3.10
C LEU A 60 -6.13 1.52 4.32
N GLY A 61 -6.57 1.16 5.53
CA GLY A 61 -5.97 1.64 6.78
C GLY A 61 -4.49 1.29 6.86
N GLY A 62 -4.12 0.06 6.52
CA GLY A 62 -2.72 -0.36 6.42
C GLY A 62 -1.92 0.50 5.45
N LEU A 63 -2.41 0.68 4.22
CA LEU A 63 -1.75 1.50 3.20
C LEU A 63 -1.52 2.93 3.68
N LEU A 64 -2.55 3.57 4.22
CA LEU A 64 -2.47 4.95 4.72
C LEU A 64 -1.45 5.08 5.86
N VAL A 65 -1.43 4.14 6.80
CA VAL A 65 -0.45 4.11 7.89
C VAL A 65 0.98 3.94 7.35
N GLY A 66 1.18 3.04 6.39
CA GLY A 66 2.47 2.83 5.74
C GLY A 66 2.99 4.08 5.02
N LEU A 67 2.12 4.73 4.25
CA LEU A 67 2.44 5.99 3.55
C LEU A 67 2.76 7.11 4.55
N ALA A 68 1.96 7.27 5.60
CA ALA A 68 2.21 8.29 6.63
C ALA A 68 3.55 8.05 7.33
N ALA A 69 3.85 6.80 7.71
CA ALA A 69 5.12 6.44 8.33
C ALA A 69 6.32 6.72 7.40
N ALA A 70 6.21 6.42 6.10
CA ALA A 70 7.27 6.73 5.13
C ALA A 70 7.49 8.23 4.97
N TRP A 71 6.41 9.02 4.96
CA TRP A 71 6.52 10.47 4.91
C TRP A 71 7.22 11.02 6.16
N ILE A 72 6.82 10.60 7.36
CA ILE A 72 7.48 10.99 8.62
C ILE A 72 8.96 10.63 8.58
N MET A 73 9.30 9.40 8.18
CA MET A 73 10.69 8.95 8.10
C MET A 73 11.50 9.72 7.05
N SER A 74 10.89 10.10 5.93
CA SER A 74 11.57 10.92 4.93
C SER A 74 11.92 12.31 5.45
N VAL A 75 11.05 12.90 6.29
CA VAL A 75 11.28 14.20 6.91
C VAL A 75 12.39 14.12 7.95
N ILE A 76 12.47 13.02 8.71
CA ILE A 76 13.50 12.82 9.74
C ILE A 76 14.88 12.54 9.13
N ARG A 77 14.92 11.77 8.02
CA ARG A 77 16.18 11.23 7.48
C ARG A 77 16.78 12.04 6.33
N TYR A 78 15.96 12.77 5.57
CA TYR A 78 16.39 13.40 4.31
C TYR A 78 16.08 14.90 4.21
N ARG A 79 15.62 15.52 5.30
CA ARG A 79 15.75 16.97 5.48
C ARG A 79 17.00 17.27 6.29
#